data_AF-C3PK07-F1
#
_entry.id   AF-C3PK07-F1
#
_cell.length_a   1.000
_cell.length_b   1.000
_cell.length_c   1.000
_cell.angle_alpha   90.00
_cell.angle_beta   90.00
_cell.angle_gamma   90.00
#
_symmetry.space_group_name_H-M   'P 1'
#
loop_
_entity.id
_entity.type
_entity.pdbx_description
1 polymer ?
#
loop_
_entity_poly.entity_id
_entity_poly.type
_entity_poly.pdbx_seq_one_letter_code
_entity_poly.pdbx_strand_id
1 'polypeptide(L)'
;MSPSSTPSIQTWLTKTSWSWMTLLQCRQRSLQKSLCKEYVLLKTGLADLTITPSMRLLSPPPPTQVPGLLDDLIEYFNGADHAALVQAALVHAQFETIHPFPDGNGRVGRAMIHALLQRRGLTDAAVLPVSMVLATLGDRYVDGLTKFREGDVLAWISFFVEAAQVATTKAAELADSVAALEAEWMDKVNHHRTAQGSKRALKSNSTEFQLLKKLPAMPLVTVSIVKSELGISSTSTARDALDSLTDAGILRKKVIGAGGLLGYFADDVFMLVDDAERQLASTQFNTRLSPPTGRAVPALRDK
;
A
#
# COMPACT_ATOMS: atom_id res chain seq x y z
N MET A 1 -16.38 -11.80 -44.43
CA MET A 1 -15.72 -12.38 -43.24
C MET A 1 -14.38 -11.70 -43.07
N SER A 2 -14.30 -10.79 -42.11
CA SER A 2 -13.07 -10.12 -41.67
C SER A 2 -13.29 -9.80 -40.19
N PRO A 3 -12.50 -10.34 -39.26
CA PRO A 3 -12.74 -10.12 -37.84
C PRO A 3 -12.17 -8.75 -37.42
N SER A 4 -13.02 -7.97 -36.74
CA SER A 4 -12.66 -6.75 -36.04
C SER A 4 -11.65 -7.05 -34.93
N SER A 5 -10.49 -6.39 -34.99
CA SER A 5 -9.43 -6.47 -33.99
C SER A 5 -9.85 -5.79 -32.68
N THR A 6 -9.99 -6.57 -31.61
CA THR A 6 -9.97 -6.09 -30.22
C THR A 6 -8.57 -5.57 -29.89
N PRO A 7 -8.41 -4.41 -29.23
CA PRO A 7 -7.09 -3.89 -28.86
C PRO A 7 -6.48 -4.77 -27.76
N SER A 8 -5.18 -5.06 -27.88
CA SER A 8 -4.43 -5.80 -26.86
C SER A 8 -4.15 -4.93 -25.62
N ILE A 9 -4.03 -5.60 -24.47
CA ILE A 9 -3.75 -5.05 -23.13
C ILE A 9 -2.56 -4.06 -23.10
N GLN A 10 -1.67 -4.09 -24.09
CA GLN A 10 -0.54 -3.16 -24.21
C GLN A 10 -0.94 -1.72 -24.56
N THR A 11 -2.13 -1.46 -25.11
CA THR A 11 -2.52 -0.08 -25.51
C THR A 11 -2.95 0.79 -24.33
N TRP A 12 -3.21 0.21 -23.15
CA TRP A 12 -3.67 0.95 -21.96
C TRP A 12 -2.56 1.66 -21.17
N LEU A 13 -1.28 1.35 -21.41
CA LEU A 13 -0.17 1.77 -20.55
C LEU A 13 0.58 3.05 -20.96
N THR A 14 0.22 3.74 -22.04
CA THR A 14 1.09 4.80 -22.62
C THR A 14 0.55 6.22 -22.64
N LYS A 15 -0.60 6.53 -22.04
CA LYS A 15 -1.12 7.91 -22.05
C LYS A 15 -1.73 8.34 -20.73
N THR A 16 -0.90 8.84 -19.82
CA THR A 16 -1.25 9.97 -18.94
C THR A 16 -0.03 10.50 -18.18
N SER A 17 0.49 11.64 -18.63
CA SER A 17 1.44 12.47 -17.89
C SER A 17 0.65 13.30 -16.86
N TRP A 18 0.57 12.81 -15.63
CA TRP A 18 0.06 13.56 -14.47
C TRP A 18 0.96 13.25 -13.28
N SER A 19 1.27 14.24 -12.44
CA SER A 19 2.07 14.03 -11.23
C SER A 19 1.32 13.09 -10.27
N TRP A 20 1.79 11.84 -10.19
CA TRP A 20 1.16 10.75 -9.45
C TRP A 20 1.00 11.05 -7.95
N MET A 21 1.87 11.87 -7.36
CA MET A 21 1.86 12.17 -5.93
C MET A 21 0.69 13.08 -5.53
N THR A 22 0.30 14.01 -6.40
CA THR A 22 -0.87 14.88 -6.17
C THR A 22 -2.18 14.09 -6.32
N LEU A 23 -2.23 13.12 -7.23
CA LEU A 23 -3.39 12.23 -7.41
C LEU A 23 -3.55 11.26 -6.23
N LEU A 24 -2.45 10.73 -5.70
CA LEU A 24 -2.44 9.91 -4.48
C LEU A 24 -3.00 10.69 -3.29
N GLN A 25 -2.47 11.88 -2.97
CA GLN A 25 -2.95 12.69 -1.84
C GLN A 25 -4.42 13.12 -1.98
N CYS A 26 -4.85 13.54 -3.18
CA CYS A 26 -6.21 14.01 -3.41
C CYS A 26 -7.24 12.86 -3.31
N ARG A 27 -6.91 11.68 -3.83
CA ARG A 27 -7.80 10.52 -3.81
C ARG A 27 -7.76 9.74 -2.50
N GLN A 28 -6.66 9.77 -1.76
CA GLN A 28 -6.60 9.14 -0.43
C GLN A 28 -7.46 9.89 0.59
N ARG A 29 -7.53 11.23 0.50
CA ARG A 29 -8.51 12.04 1.24
C ARG A 29 -9.95 11.76 0.79
N SER A 30 -10.18 11.48 -0.51
CA SER A 30 -11.48 11.04 -1.02
C SER A 30 -11.87 9.65 -0.52
N LEU A 31 -10.92 8.72 -0.47
CA LEU A 31 -11.07 7.38 0.10
C LEU A 31 -11.43 7.51 1.59
N GLN A 32 -10.69 8.28 2.37
CA GLN A 32 -11.00 8.52 3.78
C GLN A 32 -12.40 9.12 3.97
N LYS A 33 -12.84 10.05 3.11
CA LYS A 33 -14.22 10.57 3.11
C LYS A 33 -15.25 9.50 2.73
N SER A 34 -14.95 8.64 1.76
CA SER A 34 -15.81 7.52 1.35
C SER A 34 -15.94 6.48 2.46
N LEU A 35 -14.84 6.12 3.12
CA LEU A 35 -14.80 5.19 4.26
C LEU A 35 -15.54 5.78 5.47
N CYS A 36 -15.38 7.08 5.76
CA CYS A 36 -16.16 7.75 6.81
C CYS A 36 -17.65 7.78 6.48
N LYS A 37 -18.02 8.02 5.21
CA LYS A 37 -19.42 8.00 4.76
C LYS A 37 -20.00 6.58 4.86
N GLU A 38 -19.26 5.57 4.41
CA GLU A 38 -19.65 4.16 4.58
C GLU A 38 -19.77 3.79 6.06
N TYR A 39 -18.83 4.18 6.92
CA TYR A 39 -18.88 3.92 8.37
C TYR A 39 -20.10 4.55 9.06
N VAL A 40 -20.42 5.80 8.72
CA VAL A 40 -21.62 6.48 9.24
C VAL A 40 -22.90 5.80 8.74
N LEU A 41 -22.96 5.40 7.46
CA LEU A 41 -24.10 4.66 6.90
C LEU A 41 -24.26 3.28 7.55
N LEU A 42 -23.15 2.58 7.83
CA LEU A 42 -23.10 1.28 8.52
C LEU A 42 -23.63 1.39 9.95
N LYS A 43 -23.31 2.47 10.67
CA LYS A 43 -23.85 2.74 12.03
C LYS A 43 -25.36 3.02 12.04
N THR A 44 -25.95 3.38 10.90
CA THR A 44 -27.37 3.80 10.80
C THR A 44 -28.28 2.85 10.02
N GLY A 45 -27.75 1.83 9.34
CA GLY A 45 -28.55 1.12 8.30
C GLY A 45 -28.18 -0.35 8.00
N LEU A 46 -27.86 -1.17 9.00
CA LEU A 46 -27.59 -2.61 8.81
C LEU A 46 -28.71 -3.51 9.37
N ALA A 47 -29.95 -3.31 8.91
CA ALA A 47 -31.08 -4.12 9.37
C ALA A 47 -31.40 -5.34 8.47
N ASP A 48 -30.76 -5.50 7.31
CA ASP A 48 -31.24 -6.45 6.29
C ASP A 48 -30.11 -7.15 5.48
N LEU A 49 -29.08 -7.64 6.17
CA LEU A 49 -28.04 -8.49 5.56
C LEU A 49 -28.48 -9.96 5.58
N THR A 50 -28.99 -10.47 4.47
CA THR A 50 -29.34 -11.90 4.32
C THR A 50 -28.06 -12.73 4.20
N ILE A 51 -27.67 -13.37 5.30
CA ILE A 51 -26.49 -14.25 5.40
C ILE A 51 -26.90 -15.69 5.06
N THR A 52 -26.18 -16.37 4.17
CA THR A 52 -26.44 -17.77 3.82
C THR A 52 -25.89 -18.74 4.88
N PRO A 53 -26.49 -19.93 5.05
CA PRO A 53 -26.05 -20.92 6.05
C PRO A 53 -24.60 -21.39 5.91
N SER A 54 -23.98 -21.26 4.72
CA SER A 54 -22.59 -21.59 4.46
C SER A 54 -21.57 -20.68 5.16
N MET A 55 -22.02 -19.60 5.81
CA MET A 55 -21.16 -18.64 6.53
C MET A 55 -20.92 -18.98 8.03
N ARG A 56 -21.39 -20.14 8.54
CA ARG A 56 -21.24 -20.54 9.95
C ARG A 56 -20.48 -21.87 10.14
N LEU A 57 -19.16 -21.87 9.95
CA LEU A 57 -18.33 -23.04 10.26
C LEU A 57 -17.36 -22.73 11.40
N LEU A 58 -17.51 -23.44 12.52
CA LEU A 58 -16.62 -23.32 13.70
C LEU A 58 -15.27 -24.05 13.52
N SER A 59 -15.23 -25.01 12.60
CA SER A 59 -14.05 -25.75 12.14
C SER A 59 -14.04 -25.79 10.61
N PRO A 60 -12.88 -25.94 9.95
CA PRO A 60 -12.84 -26.05 8.50
C PRO A 60 -13.77 -27.15 7.98
N PRO A 61 -14.44 -26.94 6.84
CA PRO A 61 -15.35 -27.92 6.26
C PRO A 61 -14.59 -29.19 5.82
N PRO A 62 -15.29 -30.33 5.67
CA PRO A 62 -14.73 -31.50 5.02
C PRO A 62 -14.18 -31.15 3.63
N PRO A 63 -13.04 -31.73 3.19
CA PRO A 63 -12.44 -31.40 1.89
C PRO A 63 -13.38 -31.56 0.70
N THR A 64 -14.37 -32.46 0.80
CA THR A 64 -15.39 -32.69 -0.24
C THR A 64 -16.35 -31.51 -0.43
N GLN A 65 -16.48 -30.62 0.55
CA GLN A 65 -17.36 -29.44 0.51
C GLN A 65 -16.62 -28.17 0.07
N VAL A 66 -15.28 -28.14 0.20
CA VAL A 66 -14.45 -26.97 -0.10
C VAL A 66 -14.67 -26.43 -1.53
N PRO A 67 -14.70 -27.25 -2.59
CA PRO A 67 -14.88 -26.72 -3.96
C PRO A 67 -16.17 -25.91 -4.12
N GLY A 68 -17.32 -26.46 -3.68
CA GLY A 68 -18.60 -25.75 -3.78
C GLY A 68 -18.65 -24.47 -2.95
N LEU A 69 -18.05 -24.48 -1.76
CA LEU A 69 -17.95 -23.28 -0.92
C LEU A 69 -17.06 -22.19 -1.53
N LEU A 70 -16.02 -22.58 -2.27
CA LEU A 70 -15.20 -21.63 -3.02
C LEU A 70 -15.93 -21.08 -4.24
N ASP A 71 -16.71 -21.90 -4.95
CA ASP A 71 -17.54 -21.45 -6.07
C ASP A 71 -18.55 -20.40 -5.60
N ASP A 72 -19.27 -20.66 -4.50
CA ASP A 72 -20.19 -19.71 -3.86
C ASP A 72 -19.48 -18.40 -3.48
N LEU A 73 -18.28 -18.51 -2.88
CA LEU A 73 -17.50 -17.34 -2.48
C LEU A 73 -17.03 -16.52 -3.68
N ILE A 74 -16.62 -17.18 -4.77
CA ILE A 74 -16.17 -16.52 -5.99
C ILE A 74 -17.35 -15.83 -6.69
N GLU A 75 -18.52 -16.46 -6.72
CA GLU A 75 -19.75 -15.83 -7.22
C GLU A 75 -20.06 -14.54 -6.43
N TYR A 76 -20.04 -14.63 -5.10
CA TYR A 76 -20.25 -13.48 -4.21
C TYR A 76 -19.18 -12.39 -4.40
N PHE A 77 -17.91 -12.78 -4.55
CA PHE A 77 -16.79 -11.87 -4.83
C PHE A 77 -17.03 -11.09 -6.13
N ASN A 78 -17.60 -11.75 -7.14
CA ASN A 78 -17.79 -11.17 -8.46
C ASN A 78 -19.03 -10.27 -8.58
N GLY A 79 -20.11 -10.58 -7.86
CA GLY A 79 -21.46 -10.04 -8.14
C GLY A 79 -22.16 -9.28 -7.01
N ALA A 80 -21.61 -9.22 -5.79
CA ALA A 80 -22.35 -8.61 -4.69
C ALA A 80 -22.54 -7.08 -4.83
N ASP A 81 -23.69 -6.59 -4.35
CA ASP A 81 -24.07 -5.16 -4.36
C ASP A 81 -23.80 -4.46 -3.00
N HIS A 82 -23.09 -5.13 -2.09
CA HIS A 82 -22.65 -4.51 -0.85
C HIS A 82 -21.61 -3.40 -1.10
N ALA A 83 -21.51 -2.48 -0.14
CA ALA A 83 -20.40 -1.55 -0.05
C ALA A 83 -19.07 -2.31 -0.11
N ALA A 84 -18.07 -1.77 -0.81
CA ALA A 84 -16.86 -2.52 -1.15
C ALA A 84 -16.05 -2.95 0.08
N LEU A 85 -16.03 -2.14 1.15
CA LEU A 85 -15.45 -2.56 2.43
C LEU A 85 -16.18 -3.72 3.09
N VAL A 86 -17.51 -3.70 3.07
CA VAL A 86 -18.35 -4.76 3.66
C VAL A 86 -18.13 -6.05 2.90
N GLN A 87 -18.14 -5.96 1.56
CA GLN A 87 -17.87 -7.11 0.70
C GLN A 87 -16.45 -7.65 0.98
N ALA A 88 -15.45 -6.79 1.18
CA ALA A 88 -14.08 -7.21 1.51
C ALA A 88 -14.01 -7.92 2.87
N ALA A 89 -14.70 -7.39 3.87
CA ALA A 89 -14.78 -7.99 5.20
C ALA A 89 -15.39 -9.41 5.12
N LEU A 90 -16.51 -9.54 4.42
CA LEU A 90 -17.24 -10.80 4.28
C LEU A 90 -16.45 -11.83 3.47
N VAL A 91 -15.88 -11.42 2.34
CA VAL A 91 -15.01 -12.29 1.53
C VAL A 91 -13.84 -12.80 2.36
N HIS A 92 -13.18 -11.92 3.11
CA HIS A 92 -12.03 -12.29 3.91
C HIS A 92 -12.41 -13.30 5.01
N ALA A 93 -13.45 -13.01 5.80
CA ALA A 93 -13.88 -13.91 6.86
C ALA A 93 -14.37 -15.26 6.33
N GLN A 94 -15.09 -15.26 5.21
CA GLN A 94 -15.56 -16.49 4.59
C GLN A 94 -14.39 -17.33 4.06
N PHE A 95 -13.40 -16.71 3.40
CA PHE A 95 -12.21 -17.42 2.94
C PHE A 95 -11.42 -18.05 4.09
N GLU A 96 -11.19 -17.29 5.18
CA GLU A 96 -10.51 -17.78 6.38
C GLU A 96 -11.29 -18.91 7.09
N THR A 97 -12.61 -18.94 6.92
CA THR A 97 -13.51 -19.95 7.48
C THR A 97 -13.55 -21.23 6.64
N ILE A 98 -13.55 -21.10 5.30
CA ILE A 98 -13.43 -22.24 4.37
C ILE A 98 -12.05 -22.89 4.51
N HIS A 99 -11.00 -22.09 4.68
CA HIS A 99 -9.63 -22.55 4.91
C HIS A 99 -9.15 -23.61 3.89
N PRO A 100 -9.20 -23.30 2.57
CA PRO A 100 -9.12 -24.31 1.51
C PRO A 100 -7.73 -24.95 1.34
N PHE A 101 -6.67 -24.34 1.85
CA PHE A 101 -5.29 -24.79 1.64
C PHE A 101 -4.68 -25.39 2.91
N PRO A 102 -3.69 -26.28 2.80
CA PRO A 102 -2.92 -26.77 3.95
C PRO A 102 -2.09 -25.68 4.64
N ASP A 103 -1.61 -24.68 3.88
CA ASP A 103 -0.90 -23.50 4.37
C ASP A 103 -1.19 -22.29 3.48
N GLY A 104 -1.00 -21.08 4.02
CA GLY A 104 -1.03 -19.84 3.26
C GLY A 104 -2.41 -19.18 3.15
N ASN A 105 -3.44 -19.74 3.81
CA ASN A 105 -4.78 -19.16 3.81
C ASN A 105 -4.76 -17.69 4.25
N GLY A 106 -4.10 -17.38 5.36
CA GLY A 106 -3.92 -16.00 5.82
C GLY A 106 -3.35 -15.05 4.77
N ARG A 107 -2.38 -15.51 3.96
CA ARG A 107 -1.75 -14.69 2.91
C ARG A 107 -2.74 -14.45 1.75
N VAL A 108 -3.42 -15.50 1.30
CA VAL A 108 -4.40 -15.41 0.21
C VAL A 108 -5.62 -14.60 0.63
N GLY A 109 -6.18 -14.86 1.81
CA GLY A 109 -7.33 -14.13 2.35
C GLY A 109 -7.06 -12.64 2.45
N ARG A 110 -5.87 -12.24 2.90
CA ARG A 110 -5.46 -10.82 2.91
C ARG A 110 -5.23 -10.25 1.52
N ALA A 111 -4.66 -11.02 0.59
CA ALA A 111 -4.53 -10.58 -0.80
C ALA A 111 -5.90 -10.33 -1.46
N MET A 112 -6.91 -11.15 -1.15
CA MET A 112 -8.27 -10.99 -1.65
C MET A 112 -8.93 -9.67 -1.21
N ILE A 113 -8.62 -9.16 -0.01
CA ILE A 113 -9.05 -7.84 0.43
C ILE A 113 -8.61 -6.79 -0.60
N HIS A 114 -7.32 -6.75 -0.91
CA HIS A 114 -6.75 -5.76 -1.83
C HIS A 114 -7.26 -5.93 -3.26
N ALA A 115 -7.36 -7.18 -3.73
CA ALA A 115 -7.92 -7.47 -5.04
C ALA A 115 -9.36 -6.96 -5.19
N LEU A 116 -10.18 -7.13 -4.15
CA LEU A 116 -11.57 -6.65 -4.16
C LEU A 116 -11.64 -5.12 -4.13
N LEU A 117 -10.89 -4.47 -3.23
CA LEU A 117 -10.88 -3.00 -3.14
C LEU A 117 -10.43 -2.36 -4.46
N GLN A 118 -9.44 -2.96 -5.14
CA GLN A 118 -9.01 -2.52 -6.45
C GLN A 118 -10.08 -2.75 -7.52
N ARG A 119 -10.66 -3.96 -7.57
CA ARG A 119 -11.73 -4.30 -8.51
C ARG A 119 -12.95 -3.38 -8.37
N ARG A 120 -13.30 -3.00 -7.14
CA ARG A 120 -14.43 -2.11 -6.84
C ARG A 120 -14.08 -0.62 -6.96
N GLY A 121 -12.86 -0.27 -7.38
CA GLY A 121 -12.45 1.11 -7.64
C GLY A 121 -12.21 1.97 -6.39
N LEU A 122 -12.10 1.36 -5.20
CA LEU A 122 -11.71 2.10 -3.99
C LEU A 122 -10.21 2.40 -3.95
N THR A 123 -9.39 1.58 -4.60
CA THR A 123 -7.94 1.79 -4.69
C THR A 123 -7.46 1.57 -6.13
N ASP A 124 -6.89 2.61 -6.75
CA ASP A 124 -6.40 2.50 -8.14
C ASP A 124 -5.06 1.72 -8.20
N ALA A 125 -4.18 1.93 -7.22
CA ALA A 125 -2.87 1.26 -7.09
C ALA A 125 -2.33 1.17 -5.64
N ALA A 126 -2.99 1.83 -4.68
CA ALA A 126 -2.51 1.91 -3.31
C ALA A 126 -2.88 0.64 -2.52
N VAL A 127 -1.87 -0.09 -2.05
CA VAL A 127 -2.06 -1.18 -1.08
C VAL A 127 -2.16 -0.54 0.30
N LEU A 128 -3.38 -0.43 0.82
CA LEU A 128 -3.61 0.00 2.20
C LEU A 128 -2.92 -0.99 3.18
N PRO A 129 -2.35 -0.54 4.30
CA PRO A 129 -1.71 -1.43 5.26
C PRO A 129 -2.72 -2.20 6.14
N VAL A 130 -3.91 -2.56 5.61
CA VAL A 130 -4.98 -3.27 6.34
C VAL A 130 -4.43 -4.57 6.93
N SER A 131 -3.67 -5.31 6.12
CA SER A 131 -3.00 -6.54 6.54
C SER A 131 -2.09 -6.35 7.76
N MET A 132 -1.37 -5.22 7.83
CA MET A 132 -0.51 -4.93 8.98
C MET A 132 -1.32 -4.54 10.21
N VAL A 133 -2.39 -3.77 10.03
CA VAL A 133 -3.30 -3.41 11.14
C VAL A 133 -3.97 -4.65 11.73
N LEU A 134 -4.48 -5.56 10.90
CA LEU A 134 -5.10 -6.81 11.36
C LEU A 134 -4.08 -7.69 12.09
N ALA A 135 -2.84 -7.78 11.60
CA ALA A 135 -1.78 -8.53 12.27
C ALA A 135 -1.43 -7.95 13.65
N THR A 136 -1.36 -6.62 13.76
CA THR A 136 -1.10 -5.92 15.03
C THR A 136 -2.25 -6.04 16.01
N LEU A 137 -3.48 -6.10 15.52
CA LEU A 137 -4.69 -6.34 16.31
C LEU A 137 -5.07 -7.83 16.37
N GLY A 138 -4.07 -8.73 16.39
CA GLY A 138 -4.24 -10.18 16.23
C GLY A 138 -5.33 -10.79 17.13
N ASP A 139 -5.36 -10.45 18.42
CA ASP A 139 -6.37 -10.97 19.35
C ASP A 139 -7.79 -10.53 18.97
N ARG A 140 -7.97 -9.27 18.59
CA ARG A 140 -9.26 -8.72 18.13
C ARG A 140 -9.66 -9.31 16.78
N TYR A 141 -8.69 -9.58 15.91
CA TYR A 141 -8.90 -10.22 14.63
C TYR A 141 -9.41 -11.65 14.79
N VAL A 142 -8.78 -12.44 15.66
CA VAL A 142 -9.23 -13.80 15.97
C VAL A 142 -10.60 -13.79 16.63
N ASP A 143 -10.84 -12.92 17.62
CA ASP A 143 -12.15 -12.76 18.26
C ASP A 143 -13.24 -12.38 17.25
N GLY A 144 -12.96 -11.43 16.36
CA GLY A 144 -13.89 -11.01 15.31
C GLY A 144 -14.24 -12.15 14.34
N LEU A 145 -13.26 -12.96 13.92
CA LEU A 145 -13.52 -14.14 13.08
C LEU A 145 -14.31 -15.23 13.82
N THR A 146 -14.06 -15.42 15.12
CA THR A 146 -14.85 -16.35 15.94
C THR A 146 -16.31 -15.90 16.01
N LYS A 147 -16.56 -14.62 16.30
CA LYS A 147 -17.91 -14.02 16.30
C LYS A 147 -18.61 -14.16 14.96
N PHE A 148 -17.89 -13.94 13.85
CA PHE A 148 -18.42 -14.18 12.51
C PHE A 148 -18.94 -15.61 12.34
N ARG A 149 -18.16 -16.62 12.76
CA ARG A 149 -18.52 -18.04 12.68
C ARG A 149 -19.71 -18.42 13.59
N GLU A 150 -19.85 -17.73 14.71
CA GLU A 150 -20.98 -17.85 15.64
C GLU A 150 -22.26 -17.15 15.12
N GLY A 151 -22.12 -16.34 14.06
CA GLY A 151 -23.22 -15.65 13.38
C GLY A 151 -23.34 -14.16 13.69
N ASP A 152 -22.46 -13.60 14.54
CA ASP A 152 -22.36 -12.15 14.77
C ASP A 152 -21.49 -11.50 13.69
N VAL A 153 -22.07 -11.41 12.49
CA VAL A 153 -21.43 -10.83 11.31
C VAL A 153 -21.20 -9.32 11.47
N LEU A 154 -22.07 -8.63 12.21
CA LEU A 154 -21.96 -7.19 12.43
C LEU A 154 -20.76 -6.83 13.31
N ALA A 155 -20.45 -7.63 14.33
CA ALA A 155 -19.25 -7.43 15.14
C ALA A 155 -17.97 -7.54 14.29
N TRP A 156 -17.91 -8.54 13.39
CA TRP A 156 -16.79 -8.69 12.46
C TRP A 156 -16.67 -7.50 11.49
N ILE A 157 -17.76 -7.13 10.82
CA ILE A 157 -17.75 -5.99 9.89
C ILE A 157 -17.31 -4.71 10.61
N SER A 158 -17.82 -4.46 11.81
CA SER A 158 -17.46 -3.28 12.60
C SER A 158 -15.96 -3.24 12.90
N PHE A 159 -15.38 -4.34 13.38
CA PHE A 159 -13.95 -4.45 13.62
C PHE A 159 -13.12 -4.28 12.34
N PHE A 160 -13.53 -4.92 11.24
CA PHE A 160 -12.82 -4.84 9.97
C PHE A 160 -12.79 -3.41 9.43
N VAL A 161 -13.91 -2.69 9.49
CA VAL A 161 -13.99 -1.30 9.02
C VAL A 161 -13.16 -0.37 9.91
N GLU A 162 -13.15 -0.58 11.22
CA GLU A 162 -12.23 0.15 12.13
C GLU A 162 -10.76 -0.09 11.73
N ALA A 163 -10.37 -1.34 11.48
CA ALA A 163 -9.02 -1.66 11.03
C ALA A 163 -8.68 -1.00 9.68
N ALA A 164 -9.62 -0.99 8.73
CA ALA A 164 -9.46 -0.31 7.44
C ALA A 164 -9.33 1.21 7.58
N GLN A 165 -10.04 1.82 8.53
CA GLN A 165 -9.94 3.25 8.83
C GLN A 165 -8.58 3.61 9.41
N VAL A 166 -8.07 2.82 10.36
CA VAL A 166 -6.70 2.98 10.88
C VAL A 166 -5.70 2.86 9.74
N ALA A 167 -5.81 1.82 8.91
CA ALA A 167 -4.90 1.60 7.79
C ALA A 167 -4.87 2.79 6.81
N THR A 168 -6.04 3.36 6.51
CA THR A 168 -6.15 4.53 5.61
C THR A 168 -5.51 5.76 6.23
N THR A 169 -5.71 5.98 7.53
CA THR A 169 -5.10 7.09 8.26
C THR A 169 -3.57 6.97 8.24
N LYS A 170 -3.03 5.78 8.55
CA LYS A 170 -1.58 5.53 8.55
C LYS A 170 -0.96 5.67 7.16
N ALA A 171 -1.67 5.23 6.13
CA ALA A 171 -1.24 5.44 4.76
C ALA A 171 -1.21 6.94 4.38
N ALA A 172 -2.14 7.75 4.91
CA ALA A 172 -2.17 9.19 4.63
C ALA A 172 -1.03 9.94 5.33
N GLU A 173 -0.76 9.59 6.60
CA GLU A 173 0.40 10.08 7.35
C GLU A 173 1.72 9.75 6.63
N LEU A 174 1.83 8.55 6.07
CA LEU A 174 2.99 8.15 5.29
C LEU A 174 3.14 9.00 4.02
N ALA A 175 2.04 9.21 3.28
CA ALA A 175 2.05 10.03 2.08
C ALA A 175 2.47 11.48 2.38
N ASP A 176 1.97 12.06 3.47
CA ASP A 176 2.36 13.39 3.93
C ASP A 176 3.85 13.44 4.34
N SER A 177 4.35 12.39 4.99
CA SER A 177 5.78 12.27 5.34
C SER A 177 6.68 12.18 4.10
N VAL A 178 6.25 11.45 3.06
CA VAL A 178 6.97 11.38 1.79
C VAL A 178 6.99 12.74 1.10
N ALA A 179 5.85 13.46 1.09
CA ALA A 179 5.78 14.80 0.51
C ALA A 179 6.68 15.81 1.26
N ALA A 180 6.74 15.72 2.59
CA ALA A 180 7.65 16.52 3.40
C ALA A 180 9.11 16.21 3.10
N LEU A 181 9.47 14.93 2.96
CA LEU A 181 10.82 14.49 2.60
C LEU A 181 11.25 15.04 1.22
N GLU A 182 10.36 14.99 0.23
CA GLU A 182 10.64 15.59 -1.08
C GLU A 182 10.90 17.10 -1.01
N ALA A 183 10.15 17.82 -0.18
CA ALA A 183 10.33 19.25 0.01
C ALA A 183 11.68 19.55 0.68
N GLU A 184 12.04 18.80 1.72
CA GLU A 184 13.33 18.90 2.40
C GLU A 184 14.50 18.62 1.43
N TRP A 185 14.38 17.59 0.60
CA TRP A 185 15.36 17.28 -0.42
C TRP A 185 15.51 18.39 -1.46
N MET A 186 14.40 18.99 -1.89
CA MET A 186 14.43 20.14 -2.80
C MET A 186 15.20 21.31 -2.18
N ASP A 187 14.97 21.57 -0.90
CA ASP A 187 15.68 22.61 -0.16
C ASP A 187 17.17 22.28 -0.04
N LYS A 188 17.54 21.07 0.37
CA LYS A 188 18.94 20.61 0.46
C LYS A 188 19.68 20.80 -0.87
N VAL A 189 19.07 20.40 -1.99
CA VAL A 189 19.67 20.56 -3.32
C VAL A 189 19.82 22.04 -3.68
N ASN A 190 18.82 22.88 -3.42
CA ASN A 190 18.92 24.32 -3.71
C ASN A 190 19.97 25.04 -2.84
N HIS A 191 20.08 24.67 -1.56
CA HIS A 191 21.12 25.19 -0.66
C HIS A 191 22.52 24.80 -1.16
N HIS A 192 22.71 23.52 -1.50
CA HIS A 192 23.98 23.03 -2.05
C HIS A 192 24.37 23.78 -3.33
N ARG A 193 23.42 23.98 -4.26
CA ARG A 193 23.64 24.75 -5.50
C ARG A 193 24.02 26.20 -5.23
N THR A 194 23.37 26.83 -4.25
CA THR A 194 23.67 28.22 -3.85
C THR A 194 25.07 28.33 -3.26
N ALA A 195 25.47 27.36 -2.43
CA ALA A 195 26.82 27.29 -1.89
C ALA A 195 27.90 27.12 -2.99
N GLN A 196 27.56 26.47 -4.11
CA GLN A 196 28.40 26.38 -5.31
C GLN A 196 28.33 27.61 -6.23
N GLY A 197 27.67 28.70 -5.81
CA GLY A 197 27.59 29.95 -6.55
C GLY A 197 26.46 30.03 -7.59
N SER A 198 25.55 29.05 -7.64
CA SER A 198 24.36 29.14 -8.49
C SER A 198 23.37 30.18 -7.94
N LYS A 199 22.98 31.14 -8.77
CA LYS A 199 21.93 32.13 -8.45
C LYS A 199 20.50 31.64 -8.72
N ARG A 200 20.35 30.44 -9.29
CA ARG A 200 19.05 29.89 -9.72
C ARG A 200 18.75 28.58 -9.02
N ALA A 201 17.50 28.43 -8.60
CA ALA A 201 16.94 27.18 -8.11
C ALA A 201 17.02 26.07 -9.17
N LEU A 202 16.89 24.83 -8.71
CA LEU A 202 16.83 23.66 -9.57
C LEU A 202 15.67 23.78 -10.56
N LYS A 203 15.95 23.53 -11.84
CA LYS A 203 14.93 23.63 -12.89
C LYS A 203 14.05 22.38 -12.87
N SER A 204 12.74 22.57 -12.96
CA SER A 204 11.76 21.46 -12.97
C SER A 204 11.91 20.46 -14.13
N ASN A 205 12.60 20.84 -15.21
CA ASN A 205 12.86 19.97 -16.35
C ASN A 205 14.24 19.31 -16.31
N SER A 206 15.07 19.57 -15.30
CA SER A 206 16.41 18.98 -15.22
C SER A 206 16.35 17.50 -14.86
N THR A 207 17.37 16.75 -15.27
CA THR A 207 17.49 15.31 -14.95
C THR A 207 17.51 15.09 -13.45
N GLU A 208 18.20 15.96 -12.70
CA GLU A 208 18.28 15.92 -11.25
C GLU A 208 16.89 16.10 -10.62
N PHE A 209 16.10 17.06 -11.09
CA PHE A 209 14.74 17.28 -10.58
C PHE A 209 13.84 16.07 -10.86
N GLN A 210 13.88 15.55 -12.09
CA GLN A 210 13.08 14.39 -12.47
C GLN A 210 13.47 13.14 -11.68
N LEU A 211 14.77 12.94 -11.45
CA LEU A 211 15.29 11.87 -10.61
C LEU A 211 14.79 12.03 -9.17
N LEU A 212 14.95 13.22 -8.58
CA LEU A 212 14.52 13.54 -7.21
C LEU A 212 13.05 13.18 -6.98
N LYS A 213 12.19 13.51 -7.95
CA LYS A 213 10.75 13.21 -7.92
C LYS A 213 10.39 11.73 -8.02
N LYS A 214 11.28 10.90 -8.57
CA LYS A 214 11.07 9.46 -8.68
C LYS A 214 11.66 8.68 -7.50
N LEU A 215 12.69 9.21 -6.83
CA LEU A 215 13.41 8.53 -5.74
C LEU A 215 12.51 7.90 -4.64
N PRO A 216 11.38 8.50 -4.20
CA PRO A 216 10.51 7.84 -3.22
C PRO A 216 9.99 6.46 -3.67
N ALA A 217 9.76 6.29 -4.98
CA ALA A 217 9.33 5.01 -5.55
C ALA A 217 10.50 4.09 -5.92
N MET A 218 11.71 4.65 -6.06
CA MET A 218 12.94 3.92 -6.40
C MET A 218 14.10 4.38 -5.50
N PRO A 219 14.10 4.01 -4.20
CA PRO A 219 15.10 4.51 -3.25
C PRO A 219 16.49 3.90 -3.43
N LEU A 220 16.63 2.91 -4.32
CA LEU A 220 17.90 2.34 -4.73
C LEU A 220 17.96 2.38 -6.25
N VAL A 221 18.92 3.13 -6.79
CA VAL A 221 19.10 3.28 -8.24
C VAL A 221 20.55 3.05 -8.64
N THR A 222 20.71 2.62 -9.88
CA THR A 222 21.98 2.58 -10.59
C THR A 222 21.88 3.51 -11.79
N VAL A 223 23.02 3.80 -12.43
CA VAL A 223 23.04 4.58 -13.68
C VAL A 223 22.13 3.96 -14.74
N SER A 224 22.07 2.63 -14.87
CA SER A 224 21.20 1.96 -15.85
C SER A 224 19.71 2.15 -15.55
N ILE A 225 19.32 2.08 -14.27
CA ILE A 225 17.93 2.31 -13.84
C ILE A 225 17.53 3.75 -14.16
N VAL A 226 18.35 4.74 -13.79
CA VAL A 226 18.07 6.15 -14.07
C VAL A 226 17.92 6.40 -15.58
N LYS A 227 18.78 5.79 -16.40
CA LYS A 227 18.67 5.90 -17.86
C LYS A 227 17.35 5.38 -18.41
N SER A 228 16.94 4.20 -17.96
CA SER A 228 15.69 3.57 -18.37
C SER A 228 14.47 4.39 -17.90
N GLU A 229 14.47 4.78 -16.62
CA GLU A 229 13.34 5.46 -15.98
C GLU A 229 13.13 6.91 -16.44
N LEU A 230 14.19 7.59 -16.84
CA LEU A 230 14.15 8.98 -17.33
C LEU A 230 14.23 9.09 -18.86
N GLY A 231 14.38 7.97 -19.58
CA GLY A 231 14.51 7.97 -21.04
C GLY A 231 15.75 8.71 -21.53
N ILE A 232 16.85 8.70 -20.77
CA ILE A 232 18.10 9.41 -21.12
C ILE A 232 19.13 8.46 -21.72
N SER A 233 19.65 8.79 -22.90
CA SER A 233 20.66 7.98 -23.60
C SER A 233 22.06 8.15 -22.99
N SER A 234 22.36 9.34 -22.47
CA SER A 234 23.67 9.72 -21.97
C SER A 234 23.96 9.13 -20.59
N THR A 235 25.02 8.32 -20.51
CA THR A 235 25.52 7.75 -19.25
C THR A 235 26.14 8.82 -18.35
N SER A 236 26.86 9.80 -18.93
CA SER A 236 27.46 10.89 -18.15
C SER A 236 26.37 11.74 -17.52
N THR A 237 25.34 12.14 -18.26
CA THR A 237 24.23 12.95 -17.73
C THR A 237 23.50 12.25 -16.58
N ALA A 238 23.28 10.94 -16.68
CA ALA A 238 22.70 10.15 -15.60
C ALA A 238 23.61 10.12 -14.36
N ARG A 239 24.92 9.95 -14.58
CA ARG A 239 25.92 9.91 -13.51
C ARG A 239 26.08 11.27 -12.83
N ASP A 240 26.14 12.35 -13.60
CA ASP A 240 26.25 13.73 -13.09
C ASP A 240 25.05 14.08 -12.21
N ALA A 241 23.84 13.65 -12.60
CA ALA A 241 22.66 13.86 -11.78
C ALA A 241 22.71 13.08 -10.45
N LEU A 242 23.15 11.82 -10.50
CA LEU A 242 23.33 10.98 -9.32
C LEU A 242 24.43 11.52 -8.40
N ASP A 243 25.54 11.98 -8.97
CA ASP A 243 26.67 12.54 -8.24
C ASP A 243 26.27 13.89 -7.61
N SER A 244 25.55 14.76 -8.33
CA SER A 244 25.01 16.01 -7.78
C SER A 244 24.07 15.77 -6.59
N LEU A 245 23.19 14.78 -6.66
CA LEU A 245 22.31 14.42 -5.53
C LEU A 245 23.09 13.77 -4.38
N THR A 246 24.20 13.08 -4.67
CA THR A 246 25.12 12.56 -3.64
C THR A 246 25.81 13.72 -2.91
N ASP A 247 26.31 14.71 -3.66
CA ASP A 247 27.03 15.86 -3.11
C ASP A 247 26.11 16.77 -2.28
N ALA A 248 24.82 16.82 -2.64
CA ALA A 248 23.78 17.48 -1.85
C ALA A 248 23.33 16.68 -0.61
N GLY A 249 23.89 15.49 -0.37
CA GLY A 249 23.58 14.65 0.79
C GLY A 249 22.25 13.89 0.70
N ILE A 250 21.66 13.79 -0.50
CA ILE A 250 20.39 13.07 -0.73
C ILE A 250 20.63 11.58 -0.94
N LEU A 251 21.75 11.24 -1.61
CA LEU A 251 22.10 9.87 -1.95
C LEU A 251 23.40 9.46 -1.28
N ARG A 252 23.51 8.18 -0.93
CA ARG A 252 24.75 7.53 -0.52
C ARG A 252 25.19 6.51 -1.57
N LYS A 253 26.46 6.59 -1.97
CA LYS A 253 27.10 5.62 -2.87
C LYS A 253 27.47 4.35 -2.12
N LYS A 254 27.19 3.18 -2.70
CA LYS A 254 27.68 1.89 -2.19
C LYS A 254 27.86 0.91 -3.32
N VAL A 255 28.96 0.15 -3.28
CA VAL A 255 29.14 -1.00 -4.17
C VAL A 255 28.16 -2.11 -3.78
N ILE A 256 27.43 -2.61 -4.76
CA ILE A 256 26.43 -3.67 -4.63
C ILE A 256 26.85 -4.91 -5.43
N GLY A 257 26.72 -6.08 -4.81
CA GLY A 257 27.05 -7.37 -5.43
C GLY A 257 28.54 -7.62 -5.67
N ALA A 258 28.87 -8.84 -6.09
CA ALA A 258 30.26 -9.27 -6.30
C ALA A 258 30.95 -8.59 -7.50
N GLY A 259 30.19 -7.96 -8.40
CA GLY A 259 30.68 -7.35 -9.63
C GLY A 259 31.11 -5.88 -9.52
N GLY A 260 31.19 -5.31 -8.32
CA GLY A 260 31.62 -3.92 -8.15
C GLY A 260 30.61 -2.87 -8.64
N LEU A 261 29.35 -3.26 -8.89
CA LEU A 261 28.32 -2.37 -9.41
C LEU A 261 28.06 -1.25 -8.41
N LEU A 262 28.09 0.01 -8.86
CA LEU A 262 27.83 1.15 -7.98
C LEU A 262 26.32 1.42 -7.91
N GLY A 263 25.76 1.31 -6.70
CA GLY A 263 24.41 1.72 -6.36
C GLY A 263 24.37 3.03 -5.58
N TYR A 264 23.27 3.76 -5.73
CA TYR A 264 22.97 5.00 -5.05
C TYR A 264 21.69 4.83 -4.22
N PHE A 265 21.76 5.16 -2.94
CA PHE A 265 20.74 4.86 -1.94
C PHE A 265 20.18 6.15 -1.35
N ALA A 266 18.87 6.32 -1.42
CA ALA A 266 18.13 7.34 -0.68
C ALA A 266 17.77 6.77 0.70
N ASP A 267 18.73 6.81 1.63
CA ASP A 267 18.56 6.22 2.97
C ASP A 267 17.34 6.78 3.70
N ASP A 268 17.04 8.07 3.54
CA ASP A 268 15.88 8.72 4.17
C ASP A 268 14.53 8.06 3.81
N VAL A 269 14.39 7.47 2.62
CA VAL A 269 13.16 6.75 2.23
C VAL A 269 13.05 5.43 2.97
N PHE A 270 14.14 4.67 3.07
CA PHE A 270 14.17 3.45 3.87
C PHE A 270 13.88 3.78 5.34
N MET A 271 14.43 4.89 5.82
CA MET A 271 14.18 5.38 7.17
C MET A 271 12.70 5.64 7.44
N LEU A 272 12.02 6.28 6.50
CA LEU A 272 10.59 6.59 6.57
C LEU A 272 9.74 5.32 6.52
N VAL A 273 10.11 4.33 5.70
CA VAL A 273 9.43 3.02 5.66
C VAL A 273 9.59 2.29 6.99
N ASP A 274 10.80 2.25 7.55
CA ASP A 274 11.07 1.62 8.84
C ASP A 274 10.21 2.23 9.95
N ASP A 275 10.12 3.56 10.00
CA ASP A 275 9.32 4.27 11.00
C ASP A 275 7.83 3.96 10.85
N ALA A 276 7.34 3.86 9.62
CA ALA A 276 5.95 3.50 9.33
C ALA A 276 5.63 2.06 9.74
N GLU A 277 6.50 1.09 9.41
CA GLU A 277 6.37 -0.31 9.83
C GLU A 277 6.38 -0.44 11.36
N ARG A 278 7.27 0.32 12.01
CA ARG A 278 7.40 0.34 13.46
C ARG A 278 6.14 0.91 14.12
N GLN A 279 5.59 2.01 13.61
CA GLN A 279 4.32 2.56 14.09
C GLN A 279 3.20 1.52 13.94
N LEU A 280 3.11 0.87 12.78
CA LEU A 280 2.08 -0.14 12.52
C LEU A 280 2.21 -1.39 13.40
N ALA A 281 3.37 -1.66 14.00
CA ALA A 281 3.57 -2.80 14.89
C ALA A 281 3.09 -2.57 16.33
N SER A 282 2.68 -1.34 16.69
CA SER A 282 2.17 -0.98 18.01
C SER A 282 0.64 -1.01 18.00
N THR A 283 0.03 -1.54 19.06
CA THR A 283 -1.43 -1.59 19.23
C THR A 283 -2.10 -0.22 19.36
N GLN A 284 -1.33 0.81 19.72
CA GLN A 284 -1.77 2.21 19.71
C GLN A 284 -1.26 2.97 18.47
N PHE A 285 -0.66 2.26 17.51
CA PHE A 285 -0.05 2.78 16.29
C PHE A 285 0.97 3.92 16.55
N ASN A 286 1.60 3.87 17.72
CA ASN A 286 2.59 4.81 18.20
C ASN A 286 3.48 4.08 19.22
N THR A 287 4.72 3.83 18.83
CA THR A 287 5.66 3.05 19.67
C THR A 287 6.11 3.74 20.95
N ARG A 288 5.76 5.02 21.14
CA ARG A 288 5.94 5.75 22.40
C ARG A 288 4.81 5.50 23.40
N LEU A 289 3.64 5.08 22.91
CA LEU A 289 2.46 4.85 23.73
C LEU A 289 2.26 3.36 24.05
N SER A 290 2.63 2.46 23.11
CA SER A 290 2.71 1.03 23.39
C SER A 290 3.85 0.37 22.61
N PRO A 291 4.53 -0.64 23.20
CA PRO A 291 5.62 -1.32 22.51
C PRO A 291 5.10 -2.12 21.29
N PRO A 292 5.99 -2.43 20.33
CA PRO A 292 5.68 -3.34 19.23
C PRO A 292 5.20 -4.71 19.70
N THR A 293 4.23 -5.31 19.02
CA THR A 293 3.66 -6.61 19.35
C THR A 293 3.94 -7.67 18.28
N GLY A 294 4.34 -8.87 18.70
CA GLY A 294 4.22 -10.11 17.92
C GLY A 294 5.04 -10.23 16.62
N ARG A 295 5.85 -9.23 16.24
CA ARG A 295 6.70 -9.27 15.05
C ARG A 295 8.02 -8.54 15.26
N ALA A 296 9.07 -8.96 14.54
CA ALA A 296 10.32 -8.23 14.49
C ALA A 296 10.07 -6.83 13.90
N VAL A 297 10.67 -5.80 14.49
CA VAL A 297 10.55 -4.43 14.01
C VAL A 297 11.92 -3.77 13.88
N PRO A 298 12.07 -2.80 12.97
CA PRO A 298 13.26 -1.96 12.91
C PRO A 298 13.54 -1.30 14.26
N ALA A 299 14.83 -1.13 14.61
CA ALA A 299 15.24 -0.52 15.88
C ALA A 299 14.71 0.92 16.02
N LEU A 300 14.47 1.37 17.26
CA LEU A 300 14.09 2.76 17.50
C LEU A 300 15.32 3.63 17.20
N ARG A 301 15.15 4.68 16.41
CA ARG A 301 16.21 5.68 16.26
C ARG A 301 16.16 6.65 17.43
N ASP A 302 17.33 6.98 17.96
CA ASP A 302 17.48 8.14 18.82
C ASP A 302 17.26 9.38 17.95
N LYS A 303 16.40 10.29 18.42
CA LYS A 303 16.06 11.54 17.73
C LYS A 303 17.15 12.58 17.91
#